data_AF-A0A2A6C3Z7-F1
#
_entry.id   AF-A0A2A6C3Z7-F1
#
_cell.length_a   1.000
_cell.length_b   1.000
_cell.length_c   1.000
_cell.angle_alpha   90.00
_cell.angle_beta   90.00
_cell.angle_gamma   90.00
#
_symmetry.space_group_name_H-M   'P 1'
#
loop_
_entity.id
_entity.type
_entity.pdbx_description
1 polymer ?
#
loop_
_entity_poly.entity_id
_entity_poly.type
_entity_poly.pdbx_seq_one_letter_code
_entity_poly.pdbx_strand_id
1 'polypeptide(L)'
;MTKEQYNLLEAAERRRNRIKSYHLPEIDEPSQYPSGIFIMHERLWAGSARLIIPADGNIMRSPVSLNIRLLAVLCQTNGQSARVYRITCMITAVLSIYFSLLLLLIPHVFIFIDGNVADVLYGPLLYYLPERVNDILIIAFFTQAHTIWQFLPGPSNVQWIHLTKRDICVSRQLILAYTIPGHIDLLAMIMYDVLSYIVRYGLFSFCAIKIRIDLKTYLINASEKTALMQQRFFRLQLVQ
;
A
#
# COMPACT_ATOMS: atom_id res chain seq x y z
N MET A 1 -29.78 -55.20 5.06
CA MET A 1 -29.62 -53.95 4.28
C MET A 1 -30.89 -53.73 3.48
N THR A 2 -31.60 -52.62 3.67
CA THR A 2 -32.84 -52.34 2.94
C THR A 2 -32.52 -51.92 1.49
N LYS A 3 -33.49 -52.08 0.58
CA LYS A 3 -33.35 -51.67 -0.83
C LYS A 3 -32.93 -50.19 -0.97
N GLU A 4 -33.35 -49.36 -0.03
CA GLU A 4 -33.00 -47.95 0.05
C GLU A 4 -31.52 -47.72 0.41
N GLN A 5 -30.97 -48.49 1.36
CA GLN A 5 -29.55 -48.44 1.70
C GLN A 5 -28.66 -48.88 0.54
N TYR A 6 -29.10 -49.86 -0.26
CA TYR A 6 -28.37 -50.30 -1.46
C TYR A 6 -28.31 -49.17 -2.51
N ASN A 7 -29.44 -48.52 -2.79
CA ASN A 7 -29.50 -47.43 -3.77
C ASN A 7 -28.64 -46.23 -3.36
N LEU A 8 -28.57 -45.92 -2.05
CA LEU A 8 -27.70 -44.87 -1.53
C LEU A 8 -26.22 -45.21 -1.66
N LEU A 9 -25.85 -46.47 -1.39
CA LEU A 9 -24.48 -46.95 -1.55
C LEU A 9 -24.05 -46.86 -3.03
N GLU A 10 -24.91 -47.32 -3.93
CA GLU A 10 -24.65 -47.29 -5.37
C GLU A 10 -24.55 -45.86 -5.91
N ALA A 11 -25.39 -44.94 -5.43
CA ALA A 11 -25.31 -43.52 -5.78
C ALA A 11 -24.01 -42.86 -5.28
N ALA A 12 -23.55 -43.22 -4.07
CA ALA A 12 -22.29 -42.76 -3.51
C ALA A 12 -21.09 -43.28 -4.32
N GLU A 13 -21.14 -44.55 -4.73
CA GLU A 13 -20.08 -45.18 -5.51
C GLU A 13 -20.00 -44.60 -6.93
N ARG A 14 -21.13 -44.30 -7.57
CA ARG A 14 -21.18 -43.56 -8.84
C ARG A 14 -20.63 -42.14 -8.73
N ARG A 15 -20.81 -41.45 -7.59
CA ARG A 15 -20.17 -40.14 -7.33
C ARG A 15 -18.66 -40.30 -7.18
N ARG A 16 -18.22 -41.30 -6.43
CA ARG A 16 -16.79 -41.61 -6.23
C ARG A 16 -16.08 -41.93 -7.55
N ASN A 17 -16.72 -42.70 -8.43
CA ASN A 17 -16.17 -43.05 -9.73
C ASN A 17 -16.19 -41.88 -10.72
N ARG A 18 -17.17 -40.97 -10.65
CA ARG A 18 -17.12 -39.70 -11.40
C ARG A 18 -15.98 -38.78 -10.95
N ILE A 19 -15.64 -38.77 -9.67
CA ILE A 19 -14.47 -38.02 -9.17
C ILE A 19 -13.17 -38.64 -9.67
N LYS A 20 -13.08 -39.97 -9.73
CA LYS A 20 -11.92 -40.67 -10.31
C LYS A 20 -11.80 -40.53 -11.84
N SER A 21 -12.92 -40.36 -12.55
CA SER A 21 -12.92 -40.18 -14.01
C SER A 21 -12.55 -38.77 -14.45
N TYR A 22 -12.55 -37.79 -13.54
CA TYR A 22 -11.65 -36.66 -13.71
C TYR A 22 -10.25 -37.22 -13.47
N HIS A 23 -9.65 -37.77 -14.53
CA HIS A 23 -8.21 -37.71 -14.68
C HIS A 23 -7.87 -36.22 -14.56
N LEU A 24 -7.62 -35.78 -13.32
CA LEU A 24 -6.61 -34.77 -13.09
C LEU A 24 -5.45 -35.22 -13.97
N PRO A 25 -5.04 -34.43 -14.97
CA PRO A 25 -3.88 -34.78 -15.77
C PRO A 25 -2.84 -35.23 -14.78
N GLU A 26 -2.34 -36.45 -14.98
CA GLU A 26 -1.21 -36.96 -14.22
C GLU A 26 -0.24 -35.79 -14.21
N ILE A 27 -0.09 -35.18 -13.02
CA ILE A 27 0.83 -34.08 -12.87
C ILE A 27 2.14 -34.81 -13.04
N ASP A 28 2.63 -34.84 -14.29
CA ASP A 28 3.96 -35.29 -14.65
C ASP A 28 4.83 -34.76 -13.52
N GLU A 29 5.46 -35.71 -12.80
CA GLU A 29 6.26 -35.43 -11.62
C GLU A 29 6.91 -34.08 -11.81
N PRO A 30 6.65 -33.09 -10.93
CA PRO A 30 6.94 -31.69 -11.20
C PRO A 30 8.34 -31.63 -11.78
N SER A 31 8.41 -31.43 -13.11
CA SER A 31 9.65 -31.40 -13.85
C SER A 31 10.57 -30.54 -13.01
N GLN A 32 11.72 -31.06 -12.58
CA GLN A 32 12.67 -30.43 -11.66
C GLN A 32 12.92 -28.96 -12.05
N TYR A 33 11.99 -28.10 -11.68
CA TYR A 33 12.15 -26.67 -11.72
C TYR A 33 12.90 -26.42 -10.42
N PRO A 34 14.09 -25.82 -10.50
CA PRO A 34 14.96 -25.70 -9.35
C PRO A 34 14.23 -24.88 -8.28
N SER A 35 13.69 -25.58 -7.30
CA SER A 35 13.21 -25.05 -6.02
C SER A 35 14.30 -24.21 -5.32
N GLY A 36 15.55 -24.36 -5.75
CA GLY A 36 16.68 -23.50 -5.38
C GLY A 36 16.55 -22.03 -5.77
N ILE A 37 15.88 -21.66 -6.87
CA ILE A 37 15.75 -20.23 -7.27
C ILE A 37 14.91 -19.46 -6.24
N PHE A 38 13.90 -20.12 -5.67
CA PHE A 38 12.99 -19.52 -4.70
C PHE A 38 13.67 -19.27 -3.34
N ILE A 39 14.46 -20.24 -2.86
CA ILE A 39 15.18 -20.15 -1.57
C ILE A 39 16.35 -19.17 -1.65
N MET A 40 17.01 -19.05 -2.80
CA MET A 40 18.11 -18.09 -2.98
C MET A 40 17.61 -16.65 -2.91
N HIS A 41 16.46 -16.34 -3.50
CA HIS A 41 15.96 -14.97 -3.60
C HIS A 41 15.47 -14.43 -2.25
N GLU A 42 14.75 -15.22 -1.45
CA GLU A 42 14.27 -14.79 -0.13
C GLU A 42 15.45 -14.49 0.82
N ARG A 43 16.51 -15.32 0.77
CA ARG A 43 17.75 -15.06 1.52
C ARG A 43 18.52 -13.84 1.01
N LEU A 44 18.54 -13.60 -0.30
CA LEU A 44 19.22 -12.44 -0.88
C LEU A 44 18.47 -11.14 -0.56
N TRP A 45 17.14 -11.14 -0.62
CA TRP A 45 16.31 -9.98 -0.32
C TRP A 45 16.24 -9.69 1.17
N ALA A 46 15.99 -10.70 2.02
CA ALA A 46 16.02 -10.52 3.46
C ALA A 46 17.44 -10.15 3.95
N GLY A 47 18.49 -10.69 3.31
CA GLY A 47 19.88 -10.32 3.56
C GLY A 47 20.20 -8.89 3.13
N SER A 48 19.70 -8.46 1.96
CA SER A 48 19.90 -7.10 1.45
C SER A 48 19.11 -6.06 2.23
N ALA A 49 17.87 -6.38 2.64
CA ALA A 49 17.04 -5.53 3.49
C ALA A 49 17.63 -5.36 4.89
N ARG A 50 18.26 -6.41 5.45
CA ARG A 50 19.03 -6.32 6.70
C ARG A 50 20.35 -5.55 6.54
N LEU A 51 20.88 -5.46 5.32
CA LEU A 51 22.08 -4.68 5.00
C LEU A 51 21.80 -3.17 4.83
N ILE A 52 20.52 -2.76 4.76
CA ILE A 52 20.09 -1.35 4.71
C ILE A 52 20.03 -0.74 6.13
N ILE A 53 20.02 -1.57 7.17
CA ILE A 53 20.14 -1.14 8.57
C ILE A 53 21.64 -0.86 8.82
N PRO A 54 22.01 0.32 9.36
CA PRO A 54 23.37 0.85 9.30
C PRO A 54 24.29 0.07 10.24
N ALA A 55 24.85 -1.03 9.75
CA ALA A 55 25.98 -1.69 10.35
C ALA A 55 27.21 -1.37 9.49
N ASP A 56 28.15 -0.69 10.13
CA ASP A 56 29.52 -0.37 9.69
C ASP A 56 29.69 0.84 8.78
N GLY A 57 30.41 1.82 9.31
CA GLY A 57 30.77 3.13 8.72
C GLY A 57 31.63 3.10 7.46
N ASN A 58 31.50 2.06 6.64
CA ASN A 58 31.92 2.09 5.25
C ASN A 58 30.86 2.86 4.45
N ILE A 59 31.15 4.15 4.25
CA ILE A 59 30.44 5.21 3.50
C ILE A 59 29.92 4.81 2.09
N MET A 60 30.10 3.58 1.62
CA MET A 60 30.00 3.23 0.20
C MET A 60 28.99 2.13 -0.15
N ARG A 61 27.79 2.17 0.42
CA ARG A 61 26.60 1.53 -0.18
C ARG A 61 25.40 2.46 -0.16
N SER A 62 25.50 3.58 -0.88
CA SER A 62 24.33 4.39 -1.21
C SER A 62 23.24 3.48 -1.81
N PRO A 63 21.96 3.60 -1.43
CA PRO A 63 20.85 2.85 -2.00
C PRO A 63 20.83 2.83 -3.54
N VAL A 64 21.31 3.91 -4.16
CA VAL A 64 21.48 4.03 -5.61
C VAL A 64 22.44 2.96 -6.14
N SER A 65 23.61 2.80 -5.52
CA SER A 65 24.62 1.84 -5.96
C SER A 65 24.14 0.39 -5.88
N LEU A 66 23.31 0.06 -4.88
CA LEU A 66 22.74 -1.26 -4.71
C LEU A 66 21.69 -1.56 -5.79
N ASN A 67 20.80 -0.61 -6.07
CA ASN A 67 19.81 -0.77 -7.12
C ASN A 67 20.43 -0.83 -8.54
N ILE A 68 21.51 -0.08 -8.79
CA ILE A 68 22.25 -0.18 -10.06
C ILE A 68 22.86 -1.57 -10.22
N ARG A 69 23.49 -2.11 -9.17
CA ARG A 69 24.03 -3.48 -9.19
C ARG A 69 22.93 -4.52 -9.41
N LEU A 70 21.80 -4.37 -8.72
CA LEU A 70 20.63 -5.24 -8.92
C LEU A 70 20.16 -5.20 -10.38
N LEU A 71 20.04 -4.00 -10.96
CA LEU A 71 19.64 -3.84 -12.37
C LEU A 71 20.65 -4.51 -13.32
N ALA A 72 21.95 -4.35 -13.07
CA ALA A 72 22.98 -5.01 -13.87
C ALA A 72 22.88 -6.54 -13.81
N VAL A 73 22.70 -7.12 -12.61
CA VAL A 73 22.52 -8.57 -12.42
C VAL A 73 21.27 -9.07 -13.12
N LEU A 74 20.15 -8.33 -13.00
CA LEU A 74 18.89 -8.67 -13.66
C LEU A 74 19.03 -8.60 -15.19
N CYS A 75 19.76 -7.62 -15.74
CA CYS A 75 20.01 -7.52 -17.18
C CYS A 75 20.86 -8.67 -17.73
N GLN A 76 21.77 -9.22 -16.93
CA GLN A 76 22.67 -10.30 -17.34
C GLN A 76 22.04 -11.70 -17.26
N THR A 77 21.02 -11.89 -16.42
CA THR A 77 20.39 -13.22 -16.24
C THR A 77 19.44 -13.52 -17.40
N ASN A 78 19.69 -14.58 -18.17
CA ASN A 78 18.99 -14.86 -19.44
C ASN A 78 17.93 -15.99 -19.37
N GLY A 79 17.21 -16.11 -18.26
CA GLY A 79 16.16 -17.13 -18.07
C GLY A 79 14.79 -16.71 -18.61
N GLN A 80 14.21 -17.49 -19.53
CA GLN A 80 12.85 -17.23 -20.04
C GLN A 80 11.77 -17.45 -18.97
N SER A 81 11.90 -18.47 -18.12
CA SER A 81 10.89 -18.86 -17.13
C SER A 81 10.65 -17.80 -16.04
N ALA A 82 11.57 -16.86 -15.85
CA ALA A 82 11.47 -15.79 -14.86
C ALA A 82 11.32 -14.39 -15.49
N ARG A 83 10.99 -14.29 -16.79
CA ARG A 83 10.99 -13.02 -17.52
C ARG A 83 10.05 -11.98 -16.89
N VAL A 84 8.86 -12.38 -16.47
CA VAL A 84 7.84 -11.48 -15.89
C VAL A 84 8.30 -10.90 -14.57
N TYR A 85 8.77 -11.78 -13.68
CA TYR A 85 9.31 -11.43 -12.38
C TYR A 85 10.52 -10.49 -12.49
N ARG A 86 11.42 -10.79 -13.44
CA ARG A 86 12.58 -9.95 -13.72
C ARG A 86 12.17 -8.54 -14.15
N ILE A 87 11.16 -8.41 -15.00
CA ILE A 87 10.64 -7.09 -15.45
C ILE A 87 10.10 -6.31 -14.26
N THR A 88 9.33 -6.92 -13.36
CA THR A 88 8.79 -6.21 -12.19
C THR A 88 9.88 -5.80 -11.20
N CYS A 89 10.91 -6.64 -11.00
CA CYS A 89 12.09 -6.27 -10.23
C CYS A 89 12.88 -5.12 -10.86
N MET A 90 13.05 -5.12 -12.20
CA MET A 90 13.71 -4.02 -12.91
C MET A 90 12.94 -2.70 -12.75
N ILE A 91 11.62 -2.72 -12.92
CA ILE A 91 10.76 -1.54 -12.69
C ILE A 91 10.95 -1.01 -11.26
N THR A 92 10.91 -1.91 -10.27
CA THR A 92 11.07 -1.55 -8.85
C THR A 92 12.45 -0.95 -8.57
N ALA A 93 13.52 -1.53 -9.15
CA ALA A 93 14.88 -1.02 -9.00
C ALA A 93 15.05 0.38 -9.63
N VAL A 94 14.48 0.60 -10.82
CA VAL A 94 14.52 1.92 -11.49
C VAL A 94 13.77 2.97 -10.66
N LEU A 95 12.56 2.65 -10.19
CA LEU A 95 11.79 3.55 -9.33
C LEU A 95 12.56 3.87 -8.03
N SER A 96 13.22 2.87 -7.42
CA SER A 96 14.03 3.05 -6.21
C SER A 96 15.26 3.92 -6.44
N ILE A 97 15.93 3.82 -7.60
CA ILE A 97 17.03 4.73 -7.98
C ILE A 97 16.50 6.16 -8.08
N TYR A 98 15.41 6.37 -8.81
CA TYR A 98 14.85 7.70 -9.01
C TYR A 98 14.39 8.33 -7.68
N PHE A 99 13.76 7.55 -6.80
CA PHE A 99 13.39 8.03 -5.46
C PHE A 99 14.59 8.29 -4.55
N SER A 100 15.63 7.47 -4.63
CA SER A 100 16.87 7.72 -3.89
C SER A 100 17.55 9.02 -4.34
N LEU A 101 17.48 9.35 -5.63
CA LEU A 101 17.94 10.64 -6.15
C LEU A 101 17.07 11.79 -5.64
N LEU A 102 15.74 11.64 -5.64
CA LEU A 102 14.84 12.65 -5.08
C LEU A 102 15.05 12.87 -3.58
N LEU A 103 15.27 11.81 -2.79
CA LEU A 103 15.62 11.92 -1.37
C LEU A 103 16.95 12.62 -1.12
N LEU A 104 17.91 12.49 -2.04
CA LEU A 104 19.18 13.23 -1.96
C LEU A 104 18.95 14.74 -2.18
N LEU A 105 18.02 15.09 -3.08
CA LEU A 105 17.69 16.47 -3.40
C LEU A 105 16.80 17.11 -2.32
N ILE A 106 15.85 16.35 -1.80
CA ILE A 106 14.73 16.79 -0.97
C ILE A 106 14.52 15.78 0.17
N PRO A 107 15.36 15.76 1.19
CA PRO A 107 15.05 15.02 2.39
C PRO A 107 13.79 15.58 3.08
N HIS A 108 12.86 14.68 3.35
CA HIS A 108 11.57 14.93 3.97
C HIS A 108 11.65 14.46 5.42
N VAL A 109 11.45 15.36 6.39
CA VAL A 109 11.40 15.00 7.82
C VAL A 109 10.18 15.64 8.47
N PHE A 110 9.49 14.80 9.24
CA PHE A 110 8.49 15.25 10.18
C PHE A 110 9.16 15.74 11.46
N ILE A 111 8.96 17.00 11.80
CA ILE A 111 9.45 17.61 13.03
C ILE A 111 8.26 17.85 13.95
N PHE A 112 8.35 17.44 15.21
CA PHE A 112 7.35 17.78 16.23
C PHE A 112 7.76 19.09 16.91
N ILE A 113 6.94 20.13 16.77
CA ILE A 113 7.13 21.44 17.41
C ILE A 113 5.85 21.76 18.21
N ASP A 114 5.98 21.89 19.53
CA ASP A 114 4.89 22.23 20.45
C ASP A 114 3.65 21.32 20.36
N GLY A 115 3.88 20.02 20.15
CA GLY A 115 2.81 19.02 20.03
C GLY A 115 2.13 18.99 18.65
N ASN A 116 2.54 19.86 17.72
CA ASN A 116 2.11 19.81 16.32
C ASN A 116 3.15 19.12 15.45
N VAL A 117 2.70 18.35 14.46
CA VAL A 117 3.58 17.78 13.43
C VAL A 117 3.75 18.83 12.34
N ALA A 118 4.97 19.35 12.20
CA ALA A 118 5.37 20.16 11.07
C ALA A 118 6.01 19.25 10.02
N ASP A 119 5.50 19.32 8.79
CA ASP A 119 6.16 18.72 7.64
C ASP A 119 7.20 19.70 7.10
N VAL A 120 8.48 19.34 7.20
CA VAL A 120 9.59 20.20 6.77
C VAL A 120 10.40 19.48 5.71
N LEU A 121 10.34 20.02 4.50
CA LEU A 121 11.25 19.64 3.41
C LEU A 121 12.51 20.49 3.54
N TYR A 122 13.64 19.82 3.75
CA TYR A 122 14.96 20.43 3.74
C TYR A 122 15.74 19.84 2.58
N GLY A 123 16.80 20.50 2.14
CA GLY A 123 17.61 20.01 1.04
C GLY A 123 18.63 21.07 0.64
N PRO A 124 19.89 20.69 0.39
CA PRO A 124 20.94 21.65 0.06
C PRO A 124 20.62 22.45 -1.21
N LEU A 125 19.77 21.91 -2.10
CA LEU A 125 19.37 22.54 -3.35
C LEU A 125 18.10 23.39 -3.26
N LEU A 126 17.18 23.11 -2.32
CA LEU A 126 15.90 23.84 -2.22
C LEU A 126 16.11 25.34 -1.98
N TYR A 127 17.16 25.71 -1.24
CA TYR A 127 17.47 27.12 -0.95
C TYR A 127 17.95 27.91 -2.17
N TYR A 128 18.50 27.25 -3.18
CA TYR A 128 19.05 27.90 -4.38
C TYR A 128 18.08 27.89 -5.56
N LEU A 129 17.01 27.11 -5.48
CA LEU A 129 16.04 26.95 -6.54
C LEU A 129 14.89 27.97 -6.42
N PRO A 130 14.35 28.47 -7.54
CA PRO A 130 13.14 29.28 -7.53
C PRO A 130 11.97 28.53 -6.89
N GLU A 131 11.07 29.25 -6.22
CA GLU A 131 9.89 28.69 -5.54
C GLU A 131 9.07 27.74 -6.42
N ARG A 132 8.83 28.12 -7.69
CA ARG A 132 8.12 27.26 -8.66
C ARG A 132 8.81 25.92 -8.90
N VAL A 133 10.14 25.89 -8.91
CA VAL A 133 10.90 24.64 -9.09
C VAL A 133 10.80 23.79 -7.83
N ASN A 134 10.83 24.40 -6.65
CA ASN A 134 10.63 23.71 -5.38
C ASN A 134 9.24 23.06 -5.32
N ASP A 135 8.17 23.77 -5.70
CA ASP A 135 6.81 23.21 -5.72
C ASP A 135 6.71 21.98 -6.64
N ILE A 136 7.29 22.08 -7.85
CA ILE A 136 7.33 20.96 -8.81
C ILE A 136 8.09 19.78 -8.22
N LEU A 137 9.23 20.04 -7.57
CA LEU A 137 10.07 19.04 -6.95
C LEU A 137 9.37 18.33 -5.78
N ILE A 138 8.62 19.08 -4.97
CA ILE A 138 7.79 18.54 -3.88
C ILE A 138 6.69 17.65 -4.43
N ILE A 139 5.96 18.12 -5.44
CA ILE A 139 4.92 17.33 -6.12
C ILE A 139 5.52 16.05 -6.72
N ALA A 140 6.69 16.16 -7.37
CA ALA A 140 7.38 15.01 -7.94
C ALA A 140 7.82 14.01 -6.87
N PHE A 141 8.29 14.48 -5.72
CA PHE A 141 8.65 13.65 -4.58
C PHE A 141 7.46 12.85 -4.05
N PHE A 142 6.35 13.52 -3.72
CA PHE A 142 5.16 12.84 -3.22
C PHE A 142 4.55 11.89 -4.26
N THR A 143 4.48 12.33 -5.52
CA THR A 143 4.01 11.48 -6.62
C THR A 143 4.88 10.23 -6.74
N GLN A 144 6.19 10.36 -6.62
CA GLN A 144 7.11 9.23 -6.69
C GLN A 144 7.02 8.32 -5.46
N ALA A 145 6.91 8.88 -4.26
CA ALA A 145 6.73 8.12 -3.03
C ALA A 145 5.47 7.24 -3.12
N HIS A 146 4.37 7.83 -3.57
CA HIS A 146 3.11 7.14 -3.81
C HIS A 146 3.23 6.08 -4.92
N THR A 147 3.90 6.40 -6.02
CA THR A 147 4.17 5.44 -7.10
C THR A 147 4.98 4.25 -6.60
N ILE A 148 6.01 4.47 -5.78
CA ILE A 148 6.77 3.34 -5.20
C ILE A 148 5.87 2.47 -4.33
N TRP A 149 5.05 3.08 -3.48
CA TRP A 149 4.14 2.35 -2.61
C TRP A 149 3.21 1.43 -3.41
N GLN A 150 2.66 1.93 -4.52
CA GLN A 150 1.79 1.16 -5.42
C GLN A 150 2.51 0.03 -6.16
N PHE A 151 3.77 0.24 -6.55
CA PHE A 151 4.52 -0.70 -7.38
C PHE A 151 5.34 -1.71 -6.57
N LEU A 152 5.63 -1.42 -5.30
CA LEU A 152 6.36 -2.30 -4.39
C LEU A 152 5.78 -3.72 -4.29
N PRO A 153 4.45 -3.95 -4.21
CA PRO A 153 3.89 -5.29 -4.18
C PRO A 153 3.94 -6.00 -5.55
N GLY A 154 4.32 -5.33 -6.64
CA GLY A 154 4.31 -5.88 -8.00
C GLY A 154 5.01 -7.23 -8.15
N PRO A 155 6.28 -7.39 -7.74
CA PRO A 155 6.98 -8.68 -7.78
C PRO A 155 6.27 -9.79 -6.98
N SER A 156 5.81 -9.47 -5.77
CA SER A 156 5.09 -10.41 -4.89
C SER A 156 3.74 -10.84 -5.49
N ASN A 157 3.03 -9.91 -6.12
CA ASN A 157 1.77 -10.18 -6.79
C ASN A 157 1.95 -11.05 -8.02
N VAL A 158 2.97 -10.79 -8.85
CA VAL A 158 3.30 -11.67 -10.00
C VAL A 158 3.63 -13.08 -9.51
N GLN A 159 4.41 -13.20 -8.44
CA GLN A 159 4.75 -14.48 -7.83
C GLN A 159 3.51 -15.21 -7.32
N TRP A 160 2.61 -14.53 -6.63
CA TRP A 160 1.34 -15.10 -6.17
C TRP A 160 0.43 -15.53 -7.33
N ILE A 161 0.30 -14.72 -8.39
CA ILE A 161 -0.46 -15.05 -9.60
C ILE A 161 0.13 -16.29 -10.27
N HIS A 162 1.46 -16.37 -10.39
CA HIS A 162 2.13 -17.50 -11.01
C HIS A 162 1.90 -18.81 -10.24
N LEU A 163 1.88 -18.75 -8.90
CA LEU A 163 1.59 -19.90 -8.05
C LEU A 163 0.12 -20.34 -8.10
N THR A 164 -0.81 -19.38 -8.24
CA THR A 164 -2.26 -19.67 -8.20
C THR A 164 -2.86 -19.97 -9.57
N LYS A 165 -2.35 -19.38 -10.65
CA LYS A 165 -2.91 -19.47 -12.01
C LYS A 165 -1.80 -19.50 -13.07
N ARG A 166 -1.26 -20.69 -13.33
CA ARG A 166 -0.14 -20.90 -14.25
C ARG A 166 -0.44 -20.55 -15.71
N ASP A 167 -1.68 -20.70 -16.15
CA ASP A 167 -2.06 -20.59 -17.57
C ASP A 167 -2.34 -19.15 -18.04
N ILE A 168 -2.15 -18.15 -17.18
CA ILE A 168 -2.36 -16.74 -17.56
C ILE A 168 -1.21 -16.25 -18.41
N CYS A 169 -1.50 -15.60 -19.54
CA CYS A 169 -0.46 -14.98 -20.36
C CYS A 169 0.29 -13.86 -19.62
N VAL A 170 1.57 -13.70 -19.91
CA VAL A 170 2.49 -12.74 -19.26
C VAL A 170 1.91 -11.33 -19.13
N SER A 171 1.35 -10.78 -20.21
CA SER A 171 0.80 -9.42 -20.21
C SER A 171 -0.36 -9.27 -19.22
N ARG A 172 -1.23 -10.28 -19.09
CA ARG A 172 -2.32 -10.26 -18.12
C ARG A 172 -1.81 -10.40 -16.69
N GLN A 173 -0.75 -11.17 -16.45
CA GLN A 173 -0.13 -11.26 -15.13
C GLN A 173 0.42 -9.89 -14.68
N LEU A 174 1.09 -9.17 -15.58
CA LEU A 174 1.60 -7.82 -15.29
C LEU A 174 0.47 -6.82 -15.02
N ILE A 175 -0.57 -6.81 -15.87
CA ILE A 175 -1.72 -5.93 -15.67
C ILE A 175 -2.36 -6.19 -14.31
N LEU A 176 -2.65 -7.46 -13.98
CA LEU A 176 -3.25 -7.82 -12.69
C LEU A 176 -2.36 -7.46 -11.50
N ALA A 177 -1.04 -7.70 -11.60
CA ALA A 177 -0.11 -7.43 -10.52
C ALA A 177 -0.05 -5.95 -10.13
N TYR A 178 -0.24 -5.05 -11.09
CA TYR A 178 -0.20 -3.60 -10.88
C TYR A 178 -1.58 -2.95 -10.71
N THR A 179 -2.66 -3.54 -11.20
CA THR A 179 -4.02 -3.00 -10.98
C THR A 179 -4.56 -3.33 -9.59
N ILE A 180 -4.23 -4.50 -9.03
CA ILE A 180 -4.71 -4.91 -7.70
C ILE A 180 -4.33 -3.90 -6.60
N PRO A 181 -3.05 -3.49 -6.45
CA PRO A 181 -2.66 -2.48 -5.47
C PRO A 181 -3.40 -1.15 -5.65
N GLY A 182 -3.54 -0.68 -6.90
CA GLY A 182 -4.25 0.55 -7.21
C GLY A 182 -5.72 0.54 -6.77
N HIS A 183 -6.41 -0.61 -6.93
CA HIS A 183 -7.78 -0.76 -6.43
C HIS A 183 -7.86 -0.81 -4.90
N ILE A 184 -6.90 -1.47 -4.24
CA ILE A 184 -6.85 -1.53 -2.77
C ILE A 184 -6.57 -0.14 -2.19
N ASP A 185 -5.63 0.61 -2.77
CA ASP A 185 -5.29 1.97 -2.34
C ASP A 185 -6.47 2.93 -2.57
N LEU A 186 -7.15 2.85 -3.71
CA LEU A 186 -8.35 3.64 -3.96
C LEU A 186 -9.45 3.33 -2.94
N LEU A 187 -9.67 2.05 -2.64
CA LEU A 187 -10.65 1.63 -1.63
C LEU A 187 -10.25 2.13 -0.24
N ALA A 188 -8.97 2.03 0.13
CA ALA A 188 -8.45 2.50 1.40
C ALA A 188 -8.60 4.03 1.53
N MET A 189 -8.32 4.78 0.46
CA MET A 189 -8.52 6.23 0.39
C MET A 189 -9.99 6.60 0.60
N ILE A 190 -10.90 5.97 -0.15
CA ILE A 190 -12.35 6.19 0.01
C ILE A 190 -12.79 5.84 1.43
N MET A 191 -12.32 4.71 1.99
CA MET A 191 -12.65 4.31 3.34
C MET A 191 -12.12 5.31 4.37
N TYR A 192 -10.88 5.76 4.26
CA TYR A 192 -10.28 6.70 5.20
C TYR A 192 -10.91 8.08 5.14
N ASP A 193 -11.15 8.62 3.94
CA ASP A 193 -11.76 9.94 3.77
C ASP A 193 -13.22 9.94 4.22
N VAL A 194 -14.01 8.96 3.80
CA VAL A 194 -15.42 8.86 4.19
C VAL A 194 -15.55 8.57 5.68
N LEU A 195 -14.75 7.66 6.24
CA LEU A 195 -14.82 7.34 7.67
C LEU A 195 -14.35 8.50 8.53
N SER A 196 -13.25 9.16 8.17
CA SER A 196 -12.76 10.33 8.91
C SER A 196 -13.75 11.50 8.85
N TYR A 197 -14.41 11.70 7.71
CA TYR A 197 -15.50 12.65 7.56
C TYR A 197 -16.66 12.30 8.49
N ILE A 198 -17.17 11.06 8.45
CA ILE A 198 -18.28 10.61 9.32
C ILE A 198 -17.93 10.79 10.80
N VAL A 199 -16.71 10.44 11.21
CA VAL A 199 -16.26 10.60 12.60
C VAL A 199 -16.21 12.07 13.00
N ARG A 200 -15.62 12.94 12.17
CA ARG A 200 -15.54 14.39 12.46
C ARG A 200 -16.92 15.03 12.58
N TYR A 201 -17.81 14.78 11.62
CA TYR A 201 -19.16 15.35 11.64
C TYR A 201 -20.07 14.69 12.67
N GLY A 202 -19.88 13.40 12.96
CA GLY A 202 -20.58 12.69 14.03
C GLY A 202 -20.22 13.25 15.40
N LEU A 203 -18.93 13.47 15.67
CA LEU A 203 -18.46 14.07 16.92
C LEU A 203 -18.97 15.51 17.07
N PHE A 204 -18.90 16.32 16.00
CA PHE A 204 -19.45 17.68 15.99
C PHE A 204 -20.96 17.69 16.29
N SER A 205 -21.73 16.82 15.62
CA SER A 205 -23.17 16.71 15.83
C SER A 205 -23.51 16.27 17.25
N PHE A 206 -22.76 15.30 17.78
CA PHE A 206 -22.91 14.85 19.16
C PHE A 206 -22.64 15.98 20.16
N CYS A 207 -21.55 16.73 19.98
CA CYS A 207 -21.24 17.91 20.80
C CYS A 207 -22.34 18.98 20.69
N ALA A 208 -22.83 19.27 19.49
CA ALA A 208 -23.89 20.25 19.28
C ALA A 208 -25.21 19.84 19.96
N ILE A 209 -25.58 18.55 19.88
CA ILE A 209 -26.75 18.00 20.56
C ILE A 209 -26.58 18.10 22.07
N LYS A 210 -25.42 17.70 22.60
CA LYS A 210 -25.12 17.77 24.04
C LYS A 210 -25.20 19.21 24.55
N ILE A 211 -24.56 20.16 23.87
CA ILE A 211 -24.64 21.59 24.18
C ILE A 211 -26.09 22.06 24.16
N ARG A 212 -26.90 21.63 23.18
CA ARG A 212 -28.32 22.01 23.09
C ARG A 212 -29.15 21.44 24.25
N ILE A 213 -28.88 20.21 24.69
CA ILE A 213 -29.52 19.59 25.84
C ILE A 213 -29.14 20.36 27.12
N ASP A 214 -27.84 20.58 27.33
CA ASP A 214 -27.32 21.30 28.49
C ASP A 214 -27.90 22.72 28.54
N LEU A 215 -27.86 23.44 27.41
CA LEU A 215 -28.47 24.77 27.30
C LEU A 215 -29.96 24.76 27.62
N LYS A 216 -30.74 23.77 27.19
CA LYS A 216 -32.17 23.67 27.55
C LYS A 216 -32.35 23.48 29.05
N THR A 217 -31.55 22.61 29.67
CA THR A 217 -31.58 22.38 31.12
C THR A 217 -31.24 23.64 31.90
N TYR A 218 -30.26 24.41 31.44
CA TYR A 218 -29.89 25.68 32.07
C TYR A 218 -30.86 26.82 31.76
N LEU A 219 -31.46 26.88 30.55
CA LEU A 219 -32.37 27.95 30.15
C LEU A 219 -33.65 27.96 30.99
N ILE A 220 -34.11 26.78 31.42
CA ILE A 220 -35.26 26.65 32.33
C ILE A 220 -34.98 27.35 33.68
N ASN A 221 -33.70 27.54 34.04
CA ASN A 221 -33.26 28.21 35.26
C ASN A 221 -32.50 29.53 34.99
N ALA A 222 -32.40 29.98 33.73
CA ALA A 222 -31.57 31.12 33.37
C ALA A 222 -32.30 32.43 33.66
N SER A 223 -31.68 33.27 34.50
CA SER A 223 -32.11 34.65 34.72
C SER A 223 -32.18 35.42 33.40
N GLU A 224 -33.19 36.27 33.25
CA GLU A 224 -33.47 37.12 32.08
C GLU A 224 -32.23 37.88 31.58
N LYS A 225 -31.34 38.25 32.51
CA LYS A 225 -30.07 38.93 32.23
C LYS A 225 -29.09 38.10 31.41
N THR A 226 -29.04 36.78 31.63
CA THR A 226 -28.14 35.86 30.93
C THR A 226 -28.63 35.58 29.51
N ALA A 227 -29.95 35.50 29.31
CA ALA A 227 -30.56 35.36 27.99
C ALA A 227 -30.24 36.57 27.08
N LEU A 228 -30.29 37.78 27.64
CA LEU A 228 -29.93 39.02 26.94
C LEU A 228 -28.45 39.06 26.52
N MET A 229 -27.55 38.56 27.36
CA MET A 229 -26.12 38.44 27.02
C MET A 229 -25.87 37.43 25.90
N GLN A 230 -26.49 36.25 25.95
CA GLN A 230 -26.38 35.26 24.87
C GLN A 230 -26.91 35.80 23.54
N GLN A 231 -28.04 36.51 23.55
CA GLN A 231 -28.62 37.09 22.34
C GLN A 231 -27.71 38.14 21.69
N ARG A 232 -27.00 38.94 22.49
CA ARG A 232 -25.99 39.89 22.00
C ARG A 232 -24.77 39.18 21.41
N PHE A 233 -24.32 38.09 22.03
CA PHE A 233 -23.19 37.30 21.54
C PHE A 233 -23.49 36.67 20.17
N PHE A 234 -24.67 36.06 19.99
CA PHE A 234 -25.06 35.48 18.69
C PHE A 234 -25.20 36.53 17.58
N ARG A 235 -25.69 37.75 17.90
CA ARG A 235 -25.72 38.84 16.92
C ARG A 235 -24.31 39.26 16.47
N LEU A 236 -23.34 39.27 17.38
CA LEU A 236 -21.95 39.60 17.04
C LEU A 236 -21.32 38.55 16.13
N GLN A 237 -21.58 37.26 16.37
CA GLN A 237 -21.08 36.18 15.51
C GLN A 237 -21.71 36.13 14.11
N LEU A 238 -22.94 36.62 13.94
CA LEU A 238 -23.60 36.70 12.63
C LEU A 238 -23.13 37.89 11.77
N VAL A 239 -22.46 38.87 12.39
CA VAL A 239 -21.93 40.06 11.69
C VAL A 239 -20.47 39.87 11.26
N GLN A 240 -19.76 38.89 11.83
CA GLN A 240 -18.41 38.48 11.44
C GLN A 240 -18.44 37.45 10.32
#